data_AF-A0A1D6P1Z9-F1
#
_entry.id   AF-A0A1D6P1Z9-F1
#
_cell.length_a   1.000
_cell.length_b   1.000
_cell.length_c   1.000
_cell.angle_alpha   90.00
_cell.angle_beta   90.00
_cell.angle_gamma   90.00
#
_symmetry.space_group_name_H-M   'P 1'
#
loop_
_entity.id
_entity.type
_entity.pdbx_description
1 polymer ?
#
loop_
_entity_poly.entity_id
_entity_poly.type
_entity_poly.pdbx_seq_one_letter_code
_entity_poly.pdbx_strand_id
1 'polypeptide(L)'
;MNTNSDKLKQTYNVLLEFKLVLSKAGHILASSHSHATSAEHELDENIYDNGIHEGNAYLLEQGVHQGAHGHSGVRFVSAIILKSKALAFERMLFRATRGNMLFNQASAGEPVTDPISGEEVEKVVFVVFFSGEQAKAKILKTRVC
;
A
#
# COMPACT_ATOMS: atom_id res chain seq x y z
N MET A 1 28.07 -22.17 -0.63
CA MET A 1 27.12 -21.06 -0.87
C MET A 1 26.95 -20.28 0.42
N ASN A 2 27.10 -18.96 0.38
CA ASN A 2 27.13 -18.12 1.58
C ASN A 2 25.73 -17.64 1.95
N THR A 3 25.07 -18.36 2.87
CA THR A 3 23.71 -18.07 3.36
C THR A 3 23.56 -16.65 3.92
N ASN A 4 24.63 -16.04 4.42
CA ASN A 4 24.60 -14.67 4.93
C ASN A 4 24.51 -13.63 3.80
N SER A 5 25.15 -13.88 2.65
CA SER A 5 25.08 -12.97 1.49
C SER A 5 23.67 -12.96 0.89
N ASP A 6 23.03 -14.11 0.81
CA ASP A 6 21.67 -14.22 0.26
C ASP A 6 20.65 -13.53 1.17
N LYS A 7 20.77 -13.70 2.49
CA LYS A 7 19.95 -12.97 3.48
C LYS A 7 20.12 -11.46 3.36
N LEU A 8 21.36 -10.98 3.22
CA LEU A 8 21.62 -9.54 3.09
C LEU A 8 21.00 -8.96 1.82
N LYS A 9 21.14 -9.64 0.69
CA LYS A 9 20.51 -9.24 -0.58
C LYS A 9 19.00 -9.21 -0.47
N GLN A 10 18.41 -10.22 0.17
CA GLN A 10 16.96 -10.27 0.39
C GLN A 10 16.48 -9.09 1.24
N THR A 11 17.12 -8.84 2.39
CA THR A 11 16.77 -7.71 3.26
C THR A 11 16.91 -6.37 2.54
N TYR A 12 17.99 -6.20 1.77
CA TYR A 12 18.21 -5.01 0.96
C TYR A 12 17.07 -4.78 -0.04
N ASN A 13 16.66 -5.83 -0.77
CA ASN A 13 15.57 -5.74 -1.74
C ASN A 13 14.24 -5.40 -1.06
N VAL A 14 13.92 -6.03 0.08
CA VAL A 14 12.70 -5.73 0.85
C VAL A 14 12.69 -4.27 1.29
N LEU A 15 13.82 -3.74 1.78
CA LEU A 15 13.92 -2.35 2.21
C LEU A 15 13.79 -1.38 1.04
N LEU A 16 14.38 -1.73 -0.11
CA LEU A 16 14.29 -0.93 -1.33
C LEU A 16 12.85 -0.85 -1.83
N GLU A 17 12.14 -1.98 -1.87
CA GLU A 17 10.72 -2.04 -2.22
C GLU A 17 9.89 -1.21 -1.25
N PHE A 18 10.15 -1.33 0.06
CA PHE A 18 9.42 -0.58 1.07
C PHE A 18 9.61 0.94 0.93
N LYS A 19 10.87 1.40 0.75
CA LYS A 19 11.18 2.81 0.47
C LYS A 19 10.40 3.32 -0.73
N LEU A 20 10.30 2.51 -1.78
CA LEU A 20 9.64 2.87 -3.01
C LEU A 20 8.12 2.97 -2.85
N VAL A 21 7.52 2.04 -2.09
CA VAL A 21 6.10 2.10 -1.73
C VAL A 21 5.80 3.41 -1.00
N LEU A 22 6.57 3.76 0.03
CA LEU A 22 6.36 5.00 0.78
C LEU A 22 6.44 6.25 -0.10
N SER A 23 7.47 6.34 -0.94
CA SER A 23 7.66 7.49 -1.82
C SER A 23 6.52 7.62 -2.84
N LYS A 24 6.18 6.55 -3.56
CA LYS A 24 5.16 6.59 -4.60
C LYS A 24 3.74 6.70 -4.04
N ALA A 25 3.44 6.00 -2.94
CA ALA A 25 2.15 6.11 -2.27
C ALA A 25 1.91 7.54 -1.76
N GLY A 26 2.95 8.20 -1.21
CA GLY A 26 2.88 9.62 -0.81
C GLY A 26 2.47 10.53 -1.96
N HIS A 27 3.06 10.36 -3.15
CA HIS A 27 2.67 11.12 -4.35
C HIS A 27 1.22 10.84 -4.79
N ILE A 28 0.77 9.58 -4.74
CA ILE A 28 -0.60 9.19 -5.06
C ILE A 28 -1.60 9.82 -4.07
N LEU A 29 -1.27 9.83 -2.79
CA LEU A 29 -2.10 10.41 -1.74
C LEU A 29 -2.18 11.93 -1.86
N ALA A 30 -1.06 12.61 -2.12
CA ALA A 30 -1.01 14.06 -2.30
C ALA A 30 -1.79 14.53 -3.54
N SER A 31 -1.63 13.83 -4.67
CA SER A 31 -2.40 14.13 -5.90
C SER A 31 -3.90 13.82 -5.75
N SER A 32 -4.26 12.82 -4.95
CA SER A 32 -5.66 12.54 -4.62
C SER A 32 -6.26 13.61 -3.70
N HIS A 33 -5.47 14.17 -2.78
CA HIS A 33 -5.90 15.28 -1.92
C HIS A 33 -6.12 16.57 -2.70
N SER A 34 -5.31 16.87 -3.72
CA SER A 34 -5.57 18.06 -4.57
C SER A 34 -6.91 18.02 -5.32
N HIS A 35 -7.53 16.85 -5.45
CA HIS A 35 -8.87 16.69 -6.02
C HIS A 35 -9.99 16.72 -4.95
N ALA A 36 -9.64 16.71 -3.65
CA ALA A 36 -10.57 16.70 -2.52
C ALA A 36 -10.49 17.97 -1.64
N THR A 37 -9.48 18.83 -1.81
CA THR A 37 -9.32 20.06 -1.04
C THR A 37 -10.20 21.19 -1.61
N SER A 38 -11.43 21.26 -1.11
CA SER A 38 -12.16 22.51 -0.87
C SER A 38 -12.58 22.64 0.60
N ALA A 39 -11.87 21.99 1.52
CA ALA A 39 -12.10 22.16 2.96
C ALA A 39 -10.76 22.10 3.70
N GLU A 40 -10.26 23.28 4.06
CA GLU A 40 -9.11 23.49 4.93
C GLU A 40 -9.48 23.13 6.38
N HIS A 41 -8.57 22.49 7.13
CA HIS A 41 -8.25 22.92 8.50
C HIS A 41 -6.98 22.24 9.03
N GLU A 42 -5.96 23.08 9.20
CA GLU A 42 -4.96 23.24 10.26
C GLU A 42 -4.40 22.04 11.06
N LEU A 43 -3.08 22.12 11.24
CA LEU A 43 -2.14 21.20 11.87
C LEU A 43 -2.36 21.12 13.38
N ASP A 44 -2.35 19.92 13.97
CA ASP A 44 -2.08 19.75 15.40
C ASP A 44 -1.14 18.56 15.65
N GLU A 45 0.00 18.87 16.26
CA GLU A 45 1.07 17.97 16.66
C GLU A 45 0.73 17.34 18.01
N ASN A 46 0.52 16.02 18.13
CA ASN A 46 0.60 15.34 19.43
C ASN A 46 0.98 13.85 19.33
N ILE A 47 2.27 13.60 19.56
CA ILE A 47 2.95 12.55 20.34
C ILE A 47 2.22 11.24 20.71
N TYR A 48 2.93 10.15 20.39
CA TYR A 48 2.82 8.74 20.78
C TYR A 48 2.26 8.42 22.18
N ASP A 49 1.34 7.45 22.26
CA ASP A 49 1.41 6.41 23.31
C ASP A 49 0.90 5.04 22.80
N ASN A 50 1.47 4.02 23.41
CA ASN A 50 1.79 2.69 22.95
C ASN A 50 0.69 1.65 23.23
N GLY A 51 0.65 0.58 22.44
CA GLY A 51 -0.24 -0.56 22.64
C GLY A 51 0.21 -1.77 21.81
N ILE A 52 1.35 -2.36 22.19
CA ILE A 52 1.94 -3.58 21.64
C ILE A 52 0.91 -4.73 21.59
N HIS A 53 0.72 -5.33 20.41
CA HIS A 53 0.29 -6.72 20.27
C HIS A 53 1.02 -7.39 19.10
N GLU A 54 1.59 -8.55 19.39
CA GLU A 54 2.56 -9.30 18.59
C GLU A 54 1.97 -9.87 17.28
N GLY A 55 2.74 -9.77 16.19
CA GLY A 55 2.46 -10.49 14.94
C GLY A 55 3.02 -9.80 13.70
N ASN A 56 4.19 -10.22 13.24
CA ASN A 56 4.95 -9.67 12.12
C ASN A 56 4.20 -9.67 10.77
N ALA A 57 3.44 -8.61 10.50
CA ALA A 57 3.08 -8.20 9.15
C ALA A 57 3.34 -6.69 9.06
N TYR A 58 4.30 -6.31 8.23
CA TYR A 58 4.67 -4.91 8.00
C TYR A 58 3.60 -4.24 7.14
N LEU A 59 2.42 -4.03 7.74
CA LEU A 59 1.27 -3.34 7.18
C LEU A 59 1.13 -2.03 7.93
N LEU A 60 1.54 -0.93 7.29
CA LEU A 60 1.30 0.41 7.81
C LEU A 60 -0.19 0.75 7.64
N GLU A 61 -0.98 0.44 8.66
CA GLU A 61 -2.30 1.03 8.86
C GLU A 61 -2.11 2.49 9.33
N GLN A 62 -1.75 3.40 8.42
CA GLN A 62 -1.88 4.83 8.68
C GLN A 62 -3.32 5.25 8.36
N GLY A 63 -4.20 5.07 9.34
CA GLY A 63 -5.49 5.75 9.34
C GLY A 63 -5.25 7.25 9.49
N VAL A 64 -5.67 8.04 8.49
CA VAL A 64 -5.82 9.48 8.66
C VAL A 64 -6.99 9.68 9.63
N HIS A 65 -6.67 9.90 10.90
CA HIS A 65 -7.64 10.28 11.92
C HIS A 65 -8.04 11.74 11.69
N GLN A 66 -9.01 11.98 10.80
CA GLN A 66 -9.82 13.19 10.88
C GLN A 66 -10.80 13.03 12.04
N GLY A 67 -10.68 13.93 13.03
CA GLY A 67 -11.72 14.38 13.95
C GLY A 67 -12.70 13.35 14.51
N ALA A 68 -12.66 13.16 15.83
CA ALA A 68 -13.66 12.43 16.58
C ALA A 68 -15.08 12.97 16.31
N HIS A 69 -15.82 12.36 15.37
CA HIS A 69 -17.28 12.19 15.34
C HIS A 69 -17.67 11.33 14.12
N GLY A 70 -17.88 10.03 14.34
CA GLY A 70 -18.44 9.10 13.37
C GLY A 70 -17.40 8.23 12.65
N HIS A 71 -17.60 6.92 12.69
CA HIS A 71 -16.77 5.88 12.07
C HIS A 71 -16.87 5.90 10.51
N SER A 72 -16.71 7.05 9.86
CA SER A 72 -16.96 7.23 8.42
C SER A 72 -15.81 7.97 7.70
N GLY A 73 -14.57 7.63 8.01
CA GLY A 73 -13.40 8.05 7.24
C GLY A 73 -13.04 7.07 6.13
N VAL A 74 -12.56 7.58 4.98
CA VAL A 74 -11.92 6.76 3.94
C VAL A 74 -10.56 6.29 4.46
N ARG A 75 -10.32 4.99 4.39
CA ARG A 75 -9.06 4.34 4.80
C ARG A 75 -8.28 3.92 3.56
N PHE A 76 -6.98 3.73 3.68
CA PHE A 76 -6.17 3.26 2.56
C PHE A 76 -5.16 2.19 2.96
N VAL A 77 -4.77 1.37 1.99
CA VAL A 77 -3.66 0.40 2.08
C VAL A 77 -2.76 0.65 0.87
N SER A 78 -1.43 0.55 1.06
CA SER A 78 -0.46 0.65 -0.04
C SER A 78 0.44 -0.57 -0.10
N ALA A 79 0.83 -0.97 -1.31
CA ALA A 79 1.72 -2.11 -1.54
C ALA A 79 2.34 -2.06 -2.93
N ILE A 80 3.26 -3.00 -3.21
CA ILE A 80 3.91 -3.19 -4.50
C ILE A 80 3.51 -4.55 -5.10
N ILE A 81 3.32 -4.58 -6.42
CA ILE A 81 2.95 -5.79 -7.17
C ILE A 81 3.63 -5.80 -8.53
N LEU A 82 3.76 -6.97 -9.13
CA LEU A 82 4.15 -7.10 -10.54
C LEU A 82 3.10 -6.42 -11.44
N LYS A 83 3.57 -5.62 -12.41
CA LYS A 83 2.70 -4.90 -13.35
C LYS A 83 1.76 -5.83 -14.11
N SER A 84 2.26 -7.03 -14.48
CA SER A 84 1.47 -8.07 -15.16
C SER A 84 0.29 -8.59 -14.33
N LYS A 85 0.38 -8.53 -12.99
CA LYS A 85 -0.67 -9.00 -12.07
C LYS A 85 -1.59 -7.88 -11.58
N ALA A 86 -1.20 -6.61 -11.75
CA ALA A 86 -1.92 -5.45 -11.21
C ALA A 86 -3.39 -5.39 -11.66
N LEU A 87 -3.66 -5.48 -12.97
CA LEU A 87 -5.00 -5.38 -13.52
C LEU A 87 -5.93 -6.52 -13.05
N ALA A 88 -5.39 -7.74 -12.95
CA ALA A 88 -6.15 -8.89 -12.46
C ALA A 88 -6.51 -8.72 -10.98
N PHE A 89 -5.57 -8.22 -10.17
CA PHE A 89 -5.77 -7.95 -8.76
C PHE A 89 -6.80 -6.85 -8.52
N GLU A 90 -6.73 -5.73 -9.26
CA GLU A 90 -7.71 -4.65 -9.22
C GLU A 90 -9.13 -5.17 -9.48
N ARG A 91 -9.32 -5.94 -10.56
CA ARG A 91 -10.62 -6.53 -10.92
C ARG A 91 -11.15 -7.47 -9.84
N MET A 92 -10.26 -8.25 -9.22
CA MET A 92 -10.64 -9.15 -8.13
C MET A 92 -11.10 -8.36 -6.90
N LEU A 93 -10.35 -7.33 -6.50
CA LEU A 93 -10.74 -6.46 -5.39
C LEU A 93 -12.06 -5.74 -5.66
N PHE A 94 -12.22 -5.16 -6.85
CA PHE A 94 -13.45 -4.48 -7.24
C PHE A 94 -14.68 -5.39 -7.12
N ARG A 95 -14.56 -6.65 -7.59
CA ARG A 95 -15.64 -7.65 -7.46
C ARG A 95 -15.87 -8.06 -6.01
N ALA A 96 -14.81 -8.25 -5.22
CA ALA A 96 -14.90 -8.67 -3.82
C ALA A 96 -15.52 -7.61 -2.90
N THR A 97 -15.24 -6.33 -3.17
CA THR A 97 -15.78 -5.18 -2.42
C THR A 97 -17.05 -4.61 -3.03
N ARG A 98 -17.50 -5.13 -4.19
CA ARG A 98 -18.63 -4.62 -4.98
C ARG A 98 -18.49 -3.13 -5.34
N GLY A 99 -17.28 -2.71 -5.69
CA GLY A 99 -16.98 -1.33 -6.06
C GLY A 99 -16.79 -0.37 -4.88
N ASN A 100 -16.82 -0.83 -3.62
CA ASN A 100 -16.51 -0.01 -2.44
C ASN A 100 -14.99 0.18 -2.23
N MET A 101 -14.25 0.36 -3.33
CA MET A 101 -12.82 0.62 -3.32
C MET A 101 -12.41 1.47 -4.52
N LEU A 102 -11.34 2.25 -4.35
CA LEU A 102 -10.66 2.98 -5.43
C LEU A 102 -9.21 2.50 -5.49
N PHE A 103 -8.75 2.13 -6.68
CA PHE A 103 -7.41 1.59 -6.92
C PHE A 103 -6.58 2.60 -7.71
N ASN A 104 -5.54 3.16 -7.08
CA ASN A 104 -4.59 4.06 -7.73
C ASN A 104 -3.23 3.37 -7.83
N GLN A 105 -2.54 3.51 -8.95
CA GLN A 105 -1.22 2.89 -9.15
C GLN A 105 -0.24 3.83 -9.84
N ALA A 106 1.04 3.64 -9.57
CA ALA A 106 2.15 4.33 -10.21
C ALA A 106 3.28 3.34 -10.51
N SER A 107 4.04 3.60 -11.58
CA SER A 107 5.23 2.81 -11.89
C SER A 107 6.23 2.87 -10.74
N ALA A 108 6.79 1.70 -10.38
CA ALA A 108 7.86 1.58 -9.40
C ALA A 108 9.18 2.19 -9.92
N GLY A 109 9.33 2.39 -11.23
CA GLY A 109 10.56 2.90 -11.84
C GLY A 109 11.26 1.82 -12.64
N GLU A 110 12.56 1.64 -12.42
CA GLU A 110 13.38 0.73 -13.23
C GLU A 110 12.97 -0.74 -13.03
N PRO A 111 12.91 -1.53 -14.12
CA PRO A 111 12.65 -2.96 -14.02
C PRO A 111 13.76 -3.65 -13.24
N VAL A 112 13.39 -4.65 -12.44
CA VAL A 112 14.35 -5.48 -11.71
C VAL A 112 14.55 -6.77 -12.49
N THR A 113 15.79 -7.14 -12.81
CA THR A 113 16.07 -8.44 -13.41
C THR A 113 15.84 -9.54 -12.39
N ASP A 114 14.95 -10.48 -12.69
CA ASP A 114 14.72 -11.66 -11.86
C ASP A 114 15.96 -12.59 -11.93
N PRO A 115 16.61 -12.92 -10.80
CA PRO A 115 17.81 -13.76 -10.79
C PRO A 115 17.58 -15.20 -11.27
N ILE A 116 16.33 -15.64 -11.40
CA ILE A 116 15.99 -17.02 -11.80
C ILE A 116 15.70 -17.09 -13.31
N SER A 117 14.86 -16.19 -13.82
CA SER A 117 14.47 -16.18 -15.24
C SER A 117 15.39 -15.34 -16.13
N GLY A 118 16.11 -14.38 -15.55
CA GLY A 118 16.84 -13.36 -16.32
C GLY A 118 15.94 -12.32 -16.97
N GLU A 119 14.62 -12.36 -16.73
CA GLU A 119 13.66 -11.40 -17.29
C GLU A 119 13.60 -10.12 -16.45
N GLU A 120 13.44 -9.00 -17.14
CA GLU A 120 13.14 -7.71 -16.52
C GLU A 120 11.70 -7.68 -16.03
N VAL A 121 11.51 -7.71 -14.71
CA VAL A 121 10.17 -7.61 -14.11
C VAL A 121 9.85 -6.17 -13.73
N GLU A 122 8.85 -5.61 -14.41
CA GLU A 122 8.27 -4.32 -14.05
C GLU A 122 7.33 -4.46 -12.84
N LYS A 123 7.50 -3.56 -11.87
CA LYS A 123 6.65 -3.46 -10.68
C LYS A 123 5.86 -2.16 -10.69
N VAL A 124 4.74 -2.16 -9.99
CA VAL A 124 3.93 -0.97 -9.73
C VAL A 124 3.63 -0.86 -8.25
N VAL A 125 3.67 0.36 -7.73
CA VAL A 125 3.16 0.69 -6.40
C VAL A 125 1.70 1.07 -6.54
N PHE A 126 0.85 0.56 -5.67
CA PHE A 126 -0.56 0.90 -5.65
C PHE A 126 -1.03 1.35 -4.26
N VAL A 127 -2.11 2.12 -4.26
CA VAL A 127 -2.86 2.56 -3.09
C VAL A 127 -4.33 2.20 -3.32
N VAL A 128 -4.92 1.47 -2.39
CA VAL A 128 -6.35 1.14 -2.38
C VAL A 128 -7.04 1.96 -1.31
N PHE A 129 -7.94 2.84 -1.71
CA PHE A 129 -8.84 3.52 -0.80
C PHE A 129 -10.12 2.70 -0.62
N PHE A 130 -10.64 2.64 0.59
CA PHE A 130 -11.87 1.91 0.91
C PHE A 130 -12.58 2.53 2.11
N SER A 131 -13.88 2.29 2.20
CA SER A 131 -14.71 2.67 3.34
C SER A 131 -15.43 1.45 3.91
N GLY A 132 -15.63 1.44 5.22
CA GLY A 132 -16.32 0.35 5.92
C GLY A 132 -15.46 -0.89 6.18
N GLU A 133 -15.87 -1.66 7.19
CA GLU A 133 -15.09 -2.79 7.71
C GLU A 133 -15.14 -4.03 6.81
N GLN A 134 -16.24 -4.20 6.08
CA GLN A 134 -16.37 -5.30 5.12
C GLN A 134 -15.37 -5.18 3.98
N ALA A 135 -15.18 -3.97 3.42
CA ALA A 135 -14.20 -3.75 2.35
C ALA A 135 -12.77 -4.04 2.84
N LYS A 136 -12.43 -3.59 4.06
CA LYS A 136 -11.15 -3.87 4.72
C LYS A 136 -10.88 -5.38 4.80
N ALA A 137 -11.82 -6.14 5.37
CA ALA A 137 -11.69 -7.58 5.53
C ALA A 137 -11.52 -8.32 4.19
N LYS A 138 -12.18 -7.84 3.12
CA LYS A 138 -12.02 -8.41 1.77
C LYS A 138 -10.65 -8.08 1.18
N ILE A 139 -10.19 -6.83 1.28
CA ILE A 139 -8.89 -6.40 0.74
C ILE A 139 -7.75 -7.16 1.41
N LEU A 140 -7.74 -7.24 2.75
CA LEU A 140 -6.68 -7.92 3.50
C LEU A 140 -6.65 -9.44 3.28
N LYS A 141 -7.80 -10.06 3.00
CA LYS A 141 -7.89 -11.51 2.73
C LYS A 141 -7.51 -11.87 1.29
N THR A 142 -7.55 -10.91 0.38
CA THR A 142 -7.33 -11.15 -1.04
C THR A 142 -5.83 -11.32 -1.31
N ARG A 143 -5.41 -12.52 -1.68
CA ARG A 143 -4.02 -12.80 -2.05
C ARG A 143 -3.80 -12.57 -3.54
N VAL A 144 -2.62 -12.08 -3.90
CA VAL A 144 -2.17 -12.04 -5.29
C VAL A 144 -1.91 -13.47 -5.76
N CYS A 145 -2.74 -13.97 -6.66
CA CYS A 145 -2.56 -15.28 -7.31
C CYS A 145 -1.39 -15.22 -8.31
#